data_AF-A0A7C4ZD65-F1
#
_entry.id   AF-A0A7C4ZD65-F1
#
_cell.length_a   1.000
_cell.length_b   1.000
_cell.length_c   1.000
_cell.angle_alpha   90.00
_cell.angle_beta   90.00
_cell.angle_gamma   90.00
#
_symmetry.space_group_name_H-M   'P 1'
#
loop_
_entity.id
_entity.type
_entity.pdbx_description
1 polymer ?
#
loop_
_entity_poly.entity_id
_entity_poly.type
_entity_poly.pdbx_seq_one_letter_code
_entity_poly.pdbx_strand_id
1 'polypeptide(L)'
;MSEEDNQPKEDVEALKVRIAELEPQLKAKDERIVELEVENEKLKATMAEATKTLTAYVEKEKETAIKSILEKANLCEEELKKLDLAQLRLVQKSIDSVKGTVKNIRSAGVESKGESGLTVGDLYHKE
;
A
#
# COMPACT_ATOMS: atom_id res chain seq x y z
N MET A 1 21.04 10.82 88.88
CA MET A 1 20.30 10.53 87.63
C MET A 1 21.35 10.35 86.56
N SER A 2 21.50 9.11 86.09
CA SER A 2 22.59 8.62 85.25
C SER A 2 22.41 9.05 83.79
N GLU A 3 23.52 9.14 83.05
CA GLU A 3 23.56 9.43 81.60
C GLU A 3 22.67 8.48 80.77
N GLU A 4 22.45 7.26 81.25
CA GLU A 4 21.54 6.27 80.64
C GLU A 4 20.06 6.71 80.59
N ASP A 5 19.59 7.58 81.51
CA ASP A 5 18.21 8.11 81.48
C ASP A 5 18.04 9.26 80.47
N ASN A 6 19.15 9.79 79.93
CA ASN A 6 19.16 10.95 79.03
C ASN A 6 19.27 10.53 77.55
N GLN A 7 19.97 9.43 77.25
CA GLN A 7 20.13 8.88 75.90
C GLN A 7 18.78 8.61 75.18
N PRO A 8 17.77 7.96 75.82
CA PRO A 8 16.50 7.68 75.15
C PRO A 8 15.69 8.94 74.85
N LYS A 9 15.90 10.02 75.62
CA LYS A 9 15.21 11.30 75.40
C LYS A 9 15.82 12.04 74.21
N GLU A 10 17.14 12.02 74.09
CA GLU A 10 17.85 12.61 72.95
C GLU A 10 17.49 11.89 71.64
N ASP A 11 17.40 10.56 71.64
CA ASP A 11 16.96 9.77 70.48
C ASP A 11 15.51 10.10 70.07
N VAL A 12 14.61 10.28 71.04
CA VAL A 12 13.21 10.66 70.78
C VAL A 12 13.10 12.05 70.16
N GLU A 13 13.89 13.02 70.61
CA GLU A 13 13.90 14.36 70.01
C GLU A 13 14.51 14.35 68.60
N ALA A 14 15.57 13.58 68.37
CA ALA A 14 16.16 13.41 67.04
C ALA A 14 15.14 12.78 66.06
N LEU A 15 14.37 11.79 66.51
CA LEU A 15 13.30 11.18 65.71
C LEU A 15 12.17 12.16 65.39
N LYS A 16 11.77 13.02 66.34
CA LYS A 16 10.75 14.07 66.10
C LYS A 16 11.21 15.07 65.04
N VAL A 17 12.46 15.53 65.12
CA VAL A 17 13.04 16.40 64.09
C VAL A 17 13.00 15.71 62.73
N ARG A 18 13.37 14.42 62.67
CA ARG A 18 13.36 13.66 61.42
C ARG A 18 11.95 13.48 60.85
N ILE A 19 10.95 13.27 61.70
CA ILE A 19 9.55 13.20 61.28
C ILE A 19 9.10 14.55 60.69
N ALA A 20 9.40 15.65 61.37
CA ALA A 20 9.06 17.00 60.91
C ALA A 20 9.73 17.37 59.58
N GLU A 21 10.91 16.80 59.27
CA GLU A 21 11.57 16.97 57.97
C GLU A 21 10.96 16.10 56.86
N LEU A 22 10.48 14.90 57.18
CA LEU A 22 10.00 13.92 56.20
C LEU A 22 8.53 14.16 55.80
N GLU A 23 7.69 14.61 56.74
CA GLU A 23 6.28 14.94 56.47
C GLU A 23 6.08 15.91 55.29
N PRO A 24 6.76 17.07 55.22
CA PRO A 24 6.59 17.98 54.08
C PRO A 24 7.13 17.39 52.78
N GLN A 25 8.17 16.55 52.83
CA GLN A 25 8.69 15.87 51.65
C GLN A 25 7.70 14.83 51.11
N LEU A 26 7.02 14.10 52.00
CA LEU A 26 5.97 13.16 51.62
C LEU A 26 4.81 13.91 50.95
N LYS A 27 4.34 14.99 51.56
CA LYS A 27 3.27 15.83 51.01
C LYS A 27 3.63 16.40 49.63
N ALA A 28 4.85 16.91 49.47
CA ALA A 28 5.31 17.42 48.18
C ALA A 28 5.40 16.31 47.11
N LYS A 29 5.75 15.07 47.50
CA LYS A 29 5.75 13.92 46.59
C LYS A 29 4.32 13.53 46.20
N ASP A 30 3.39 13.53 47.14
CA ASP A 30 1.98 13.21 46.87
C ASP A 30 1.36 14.25 45.91
N GLU A 31 1.62 15.54 46.13
CA GLU A 31 1.22 16.60 45.21
C GLU A 31 1.81 16.38 43.81
N ARG A 32 3.10 16.01 43.73
CA ARG A 32 3.75 15.72 42.45
C ARG A 32 3.18 14.49 41.75
N ILE A 33 2.78 13.47 42.50
CA ILE A 33 2.12 12.27 41.94
C ILE A 33 0.80 12.68 41.28
N VAL A 34 -0.03 13.47 41.98
CA VAL A 34 -1.32 13.94 41.44
C VAL A 34 -1.13 14.76 40.18
N GLU A 35 -0.13 15.66 40.14
CA GLU A 35 0.19 16.42 38.92
C GLU A 35 0.56 15.51 37.75
N LEU A 36 1.41 14.51 37.98
CA LEU A 36 1.85 13.57 36.97
C LEU A 36 0.70 12.67 36.49
N GLU A 37 -0.22 12.27 37.36
CA GLU A 37 -1.42 11.52 36.99
C GLU A 37 -2.33 12.36 36.08
N VAL A 38 -2.54 13.63 36.41
CA VAL A 38 -3.31 14.56 35.56
C VAL A 38 -2.65 14.77 34.20
N GLU A 39 -1.33 14.93 34.16
CA GLU A 39 -0.57 15.06 32.91
C GLU A 39 -0.67 13.77 32.06
N ASN A 40 -0.57 12.60 32.70
CA ASN A 40 -0.67 11.31 32.03
C ASN A 40 -2.06 11.10 31.40
N GLU A 41 -3.13 11.44 32.11
CA GLU A 41 -4.49 11.38 31.55
C GLU A 41 -4.69 12.33 30.37
N LYS A 42 -4.12 13.55 30.42
CA LYS A 42 -4.12 14.46 29.27
C LYS A 42 -3.39 13.88 28.08
N LEU A 43 -2.20 13.32 28.29
CA LEU A 43 -1.41 12.69 27.23
C LEU A 43 -2.16 11.51 26.60
N LYS A 44 -2.81 10.65 27.39
CA LYS A 44 -3.65 9.56 26.88
C LYS A 44 -4.79 10.08 26.01
N ALA A 45 -5.48 11.15 26.44
CA ALA A 45 -6.56 11.76 25.66
C ALA A 45 -6.05 12.31 24.32
N THR A 46 -4.94 13.05 24.33
CA THR A 46 -4.31 13.57 23.11
C THR A 46 -3.86 12.45 22.17
N MET A 47 -3.27 11.37 22.70
CA MET A 47 -2.88 10.22 21.89
C MET A 47 -4.09 9.52 21.26
N ALA A 48 -5.20 9.38 21.98
CA ALA A 48 -6.43 8.81 21.45
C ALA A 48 -7.00 9.65 20.29
N GLU A 49 -7.01 10.98 20.45
CA GLU A 49 -7.48 11.90 19.40
C GLU A 49 -6.56 11.91 18.18
N ALA A 50 -5.24 11.92 18.39
CA ALA A 50 -4.27 11.82 17.31
C ALA A 50 -4.42 10.51 16.53
N THR A 51 -4.60 9.39 17.24
CA THR A 51 -4.81 8.06 16.63
C THR A 51 -6.10 8.03 15.80
N LYS A 52 -7.20 8.60 16.33
CA LYS A 52 -8.46 8.70 15.61
C LYS A 52 -8.32 9.54 14.33
N THR A 53 -7.64 10.67 14.43
CA THR A 53 -7.41 11.57 13.29
C THR A 53 -6.56 10.91 12.21
N LEU A 54 -5.47 10.23 12.62
CA LEU A 54 -4.60 9.51 11.70
C LEU A 54 -5.36 8.38 10.99
N THR A 55 -6.18 7.63 11.73
CA THR A 55 -6.99 6.54 11.15
C THR A 55 -7.95 7.09 10.10
N ALA A 56 -8.68 8.16 10.40
CA ALA A 56 -9.59 8.80 9.46
C ALA A 56 -8.87 9.34 8.21
N TYR A 57 -7.68 9.92 8.38
CA TYR A 57 -6.86 10.37 7.26
C TYR A 57 -6.43 9.20 6.36
N VAL A 58 -5.93 8.12 6.96
CA VAL A 58 -5.51 6.91 6.23
C VAL A 58 -6.69 6.28 5.49
N GLU A 59 -7.87 6.20 6.10
CA GLU A 59 -9.08 5.68 5.44
C GLU A 59 -9.48 6.53 4.23
N LYS A 60 -9.47 7.87 4.38
CA LYS A 60 -9.79 8.79 3.29
C LYS A 60 -8.82 8.71 2.13
N GLU A 61 -7.51 8.64 2.41
CA GLU A 61 -6.48 8.49 1.38
C GLU A 61 -6.62 7.14 0.66
N LYS A 62 -6.89 6.06 1.39
CA LYS A 62 -7.17 4.74 0.79
C LYS A 62 -8.39 4.78 -0.12
N GLU A 63 -9.49 5.38 0.32
CA GLU A 63 -10.71 5.50 -0.49
C GLU A 63 -10.45 6.29 -1.77
N THR A 64 -9.71 7.40 -1.67
CA THR A 64 -9.37 8.25 -2.82
C THR A 64 -8.46 7.51 -3.80
N ALA A 65 -7.45 6.79 -3.31
CA ALA A 65 -6.57 5.97 -4.14
C ALA A 65 -7.34 4.85 -4.85
N ILE A 66 -8.24 4.16 -4.15
CA ILE A 66 -9.09 3.11 -4.72
C ILE A 66 -9.97 3.69 -5.83
N LYS A 67 -10.64 4.83 -5.59
CA LYS A 67 -11.46 5.50 -6.61
C LYS A 67 -10.63 5.85 -7.85
N SER A 68 -9.45 6.44 -7.67
CA SER A 68 -8.56 6.78 -8.80
C SER A 68 -8.11 5.55 -9.59
N ILE A 69 -7.79 4.44 -8.91
CA ILE A 69 -7.42 3.18 -9.56
C ILE A 69 -8.59 2.63 -10.37
N LEU A 70 -9.81 2.63 -9.81
CA LEU A 70 -11.01 2.15 -10.48
C LEU A 70 -11.35 2.99 -11.72
N GLU A 71 -11.27 4.32 -11.62
CA GLU A 71 -11.47 5.21 -12.76
C GLU A 71 -10.46 4.93 -13.89
N LYS A 72 -9.18 4.79 -13.56
CA LYS A 72 -8.14 4.44 -14.54
C LYS A 72 -8.39 3.06 -15.16
N ALA A 73 -8.76 2.07 -14.37
CA ALA A 73 -9.05 0.72 -14.86
C ALA A 73 -10.23 0.74 -15.85
N ASN A 74 -11.29 1.48 -15.55
CA ASN A 74 -12.44 1.64 -16.44
C ASN A 74 -12.07 2.35 -17.75
N LEU A 75 -11.26 3.41 -17.69
CA LEU A 75 -10.75 4.09 -18.89
C LEU A 75 -9.94 3.14 -19.77
N CYS A 76 -9.04 2.35 -19.18
CA CYS A 76 -8.27 1.34 -19.91
C CYS A 76 -9.18 0.26 -20.53
N GLU A 77 -10.23 -0.18 -19.82
CA GLU A 77 -11.21 -1.12 -20.37
C GLU A 77 -11.96 -0.52 -21.58
N GLU A 78 -12.38 0.74 -21.50
CA GLU A 78 -13.01 1.43 -22.63
C GLU A 78 -12.07 1.61 -23.82
N GLU A 79 -10.80 1.93 -23.59
CA GLU A 79 -9.78 2.01 -24.64
C GLU A 79 -9.53 0.65 -25.30
N LEU A 80 -9.48 -0.43 -24.53
CA LEU A 80 -9.41 -1.81 -25.05
C LEU A 80 -10.65 -2.18 -25.87
N LYS A 81 -11.85 -1.73 -25.46
CA LYS A 81 -13.08 -1.92 -26.24
C LYS A 81 -13.08 -1.13 -27.56
N LYS A 82 -12.37 0.01 -27.62
CA LYS A 82 -12.22 0.84 -28.82
C LYS A 82 -11.20 0.28 -29.81
N LEU A 83 -10.30 -0.62 -29.40
CA LEU A 83 -9.46 -1.41 -30.30
C LEU A 83 -10.36 -2.42 -31.03
N ASP A 84 -10.83 -2.01 -32.20
CA ASP A 84 -11.93 -2.66 -32.89
C ASP A 84 -11.53 -4.03 -33.46
N LEU A 85 -12.07 -5.08 -32.82
CA LEU A 85 -12.02 -6.46 -33.26
C LEU A 85 -12.55 -6.61 -34.70
N ALA A 86 -13.36 -5.68 -35.21
CA ALA A 86 -13.78 -5.63 -36.60
C ALA A 86 -12.65 -5.20 -37.56
N GLN A 87 -11.70 -4.36 -37.16
CA GLN A 87 -10.51 -4.05 -37.98
C GLN A 87 -9.62 -5.28 -38.15
N LEU A 88 -9.35 -6.01 -37.06
CA LEU A 88 -8.61 -7.27 -37.11
C LEU A 88 -9.36 -8.35 -37.93
N ARG A 89 -10.68 -8.45 -37.79
CA ARG A 89 -11.49 -9.33 -38.64
C ARG A 89 -11.51 -8.91 -40.11
N LEU A 90 -11.41 -7.61 -40.42
CA LEU A 90 -11.34 -7.11 -41.79
C LEU A 90 -10.04 -7.56 -42.46
N VAL A 91 -8.92 -7.42 -41.74
CA VAL A 91 -7.59 -7.90 -42.16
C VAL A 91 -7.60 -9.43 -42.34
N GLN A 92 -8.24 -10.16 -41.44
CA GLN A 92 -8.33 -11.62 -41.56
C GLN A 92 -9.14 -12.06 -42.78
N LYS A 93 -10.27 -11.40 -43.06
CA LYS A 93 -11.09 -11.68 -44.26
C LYS A 93 -10.33 -11.39 -45.57
N SER A 94 -9.56 -10.32 -45.62
CA SER A 94 -8.75 -10.00 -46.81
C SER A 94 -7.60 -11.01 -47.00
N ILE A 95 -6.97 -11.49 -45.92
CA ILE A 95 -6.00 -12.59 -45.97
C ILE A 95 -6.64 -13.88 -46.49
N ASP A 96 -7.80 -14.26 -45.98
CA ASP A 96 -8.50 -15.48 -46.41
C ASP A 96 -8.91 -15.43 -47.88
N SER A 97 -9.36 -14.25 -48.35
CA SER A 97 -9.69 -14.00 -49.76
C SER A 97 -8.46 -14.14 -50.67
N VAL A 98 -7.33 -13.53 -50.29
CA VAL A 98 -6.06 -13.65 -51.03
C VAL A 98 -5.59 -15.10 -51.04
N LYS A 99 -5.66 -15.80 -49.92
CA LYS A 99 -5.27 -17.22 -49.81
C LYS A 99 -6.14 -18.12 -50.68
N GLY A 100 -7.45 -17.89 -50.74
CA GLY A 100 -8.37 -18.57 -51.64
C GLY A 100 -8.03 -18.31 -53.11
N THR A 101 -7.74 -17.05 -53.46
CA THR A 101 -7.34 -16.66 -54.81
C THR A 101 -6.04 -17.35 -55.24
N VAL A 102 -5.02 -17.34 -54.38
CA VAL A 102 -3.74 -18.05 -54.62
C VAL A 102 -3.95 -19.55 -54.77
N LYS A 103 -4.82 -20.16 -53.95
CA LYS A 103 -5.16 -21.58 -54.07
C LYS A 103 -5.86 -21.88 -55.40
N ASN A 104 -6.78 -21.04 -55.85
CA ASN A 104 -7.48 -21.21 -57.12
C ASN A 104 -6.54 -21.03 -58.30
N ILE A 105 -5.68 -20.01 -58.30
CA ILE A 105 -4.65 -19.82 -59.33
C ILE A 105 -3.71 -21.02 -59.39
N ARG A 106 -3.23 -21.49 -58.23
CA ARG A 106 -2.40 -22.71 -58.16
C ARG A 106 -3.13 -23.93 -58.71
N SER A 107 -4.41 -24.08 -58.40
CA SER A 107 -5.20 -25.25 -58.85
C SER A 107 -5.53 -25.19 -60.34
N ALA A 108 -5.76 -23.99 -60.90
CA ALA A 108 -5.99 -23.76 -62.33
C ALA A 108 -4.70 -23.90 -63.16
N GLY A 109 -3.54 -23.64 -62.57
CA GLY A 109 -2.23 -23.84 -63.20
C GLY A 109 -1.76 -25.30 -63.25
N VAL A 110 -2.50 -26.26 -62.69
CA VAL A 110 -2.13 -27.69 -62.69
C VAL A 110 -2.55 -28.40 -64.00
N GLU A 111 -3.38 -27.78 -64.84
CA GLU A 111 -3.82 -28.39 -66.11
C GLU A 111 -3.07 -27.95 -67.37
N SER A 112 -2.11 -27.00 -67.31
CA SER A 112 -1.25 -26.73 -68.47
C SER A 112 -0.07 -27.69 -68.52
N LYS A 113 -0.33 -28.93 -68.94
CA LYS A 113 0.68 -29.76 -69.60
C LYS A 113 1.05 -29.07 -70.92
N GLY A 114 2.09 -28.24 -70.90
CA GLY A 114 2.62 -27.62 -72.09
C GLY A 114 3.46 -26.41 -71.76
N GLU A 115 4.76 -26.65 -71.64
CA GLU A 115 5.85 -25.68 -71.76
C GLU A 115 6.07 -24.69 -70.60
N SER A 116 7.19 -24.90 -69.90
CA SER A 116 7.96 -23.94 -69.08
C SER A 116 7.18 -23.12 -68.04
N GLY A 117 6.61 -23.78 -67.04
CA GLY A 117 6.20 -23.10 -65.81
C GLY A 117 7.39 -22.97 -64.87
N LEU A 118 8.03 -21.80 -64.80
CA LEU A 118 8.89 -21.47 -63.66
C LEU A 118 8.05 -21.59 -62.39
N THR A 119 8.38 -22.55 -61.54
CA THR A 119 7.81 -22.64 -60.21
C THR A 119 8.49 -21.60 -59.33
N VAL A 120 7.79 -21.12 -58.29
CA VAL A 120 8.39 -20.15 -57.34
C VAL A 120 9.65 -20.73 -56.68
N GLY A 121 9.78 -22.06 -56.57
CA GLY A 121 11.00 -22.73 -56.11
C GLY A 121 12.20 -22.56 -57.04
N ASP A 122 11.97 -22.40 -58.34
CA ASP A 122 13.03 -22.26 -59.34
C ASP A 122 13.69 -20.86 -59.32
N LEU A 123 13.02 -19.84 -58.74
CA LEU A 123 13.59 -18.50 -58.60
C LEU A 123 14.59 -18.38 -57.43
N TYR A 124 14.61 -19.34 -56.49
CA TYR A 124 15.43 -19.25 -55.27
C TYR A 124 16.67 -20.16 -55.27
N HIS A 125 16.89 -20.94 -56.32
CA HIS A 125 18.08 -21.76 -56.47
C HIS A 125 18.87 -21.31 -57.70
N LYS A 126 19.85 -20.43 -57.49
CA LYS A 126 20.93 -20.19 -58.45
C LYS A 126 22.06 -21.17 -58.15
N GLU A 127 22.27 -22.13 -59.04
CA GLU A 127 23.56 -22.57 -59.59
C GLU A 127 23.33 -23.58 -60.73
#